data_AF-A0A3M0BDM4-F1
#
_entry.id   AF-A0A3M0BDM4-F1
#
_cell.length_a   1.000
_cell.length_b   1.000
_cell.length_c   1.000
_cell.angle_alpha   90.00
_cell.angle_beta   90.00
_cell.angle_gamma   90.00
#
_symmetry.space_group_name_H-M   'P 1'
#
loop_
_entity.id
_entity.type
_entity.pdbx_description
1 polymer ?
#
loop_
_entity_poly.entity_id
_entity_poly.type
_entity_poly.pdbx_seq_one_letter_code
_entity_poly.pdbx_strand_id
1 'polypeptide(L)'
;MEEHIYQPFDVRMAEDGEIIAIVEPESYLKQMIENEETCWEMEVDVDYDNETDEAYLMIFLHKDNGQIFIALPYGEAWDALIDKGVITIALLTQFDLDHGDVSDAITISIEIDEFNKGFIAGASRMWEAVKNI
;
A
#
# COMPACT_ATOMS: atom_id res chain seq x y z
N MET A 1 5.06 -8.44 -23.01
CA MET A 1 5.66 -7.28 -22.33
C MET A 1 5.91 -7.72 -20.91
N GLU A 2 7.09 -7.44 -20.39
CA GLU A 2 7.45 -7.77 -19.01
C GLU A 2 6.74 -6.76 -18.09
N GLU A 3 6.01 -7.24 -17.09
CA GLU A 3 5.27 -6.41 -16.15
C GLU A 3 6.21 -6.05 -14.99
N HIS A 4 6.35 -4.76 -14.70
CA HIS A 4 7.24 -4.29 -13.65
C HIS A 4 6.50 -4.29 -12.31
N ILE A 5 6.68 -5.34 -11.51
CA ILE A 5 6.01 -5.49 -10.22
C ILE A 5 6.99 -5.14 -9.09
N TYR A 6 6.57 -4.20 -8.25
CA TYR A 6 7.30 -3.71 -7.11
C TYR A 6 6.57 -4.07 -5.83
N GLN A 7 7.32 -4.49 -4.81
CA GLN A 7 6.79 -4.75 -3.48
C GLN A 7 7.55 -3.90 -2.47
N PRO A 8 6.87 -3.29 -1.49
CA PRO A 8 7.54 -2.65 -0.38
C PRO A 8 8.36 -3.70 0.39
N PHE A 9 9.56 -3.32 0.80
CA PHE A 9 10.33 -4.12 1.75
C PHE A 9 9.99 -3.77 3.20
N ASP A 10 9.39 -2.61 3.43
CA ASP A 10 8.90 -2.15 4.73
C ASP A 10 7.61 -1.35 4.54
N VAL A 11 6.68 -1.47 5.48
CA VAL A 11 5.44 -0.69 5.51
C VAL A 11 5.23 -0.19 6.93
N ARG A 12 5.07 1.12 7.06
CA ARG A 12 4.93 1.82 8.35
C ARG A 12 3.61 2.56 8.42
N MET A 13 3.19 2.87 9.64
CA MET A 13 2.05 3.73 9.91
C MET A 13 2.54 4.96 10.67
N ALA A 14 2.23 6.15 10.17
CA ALA A 14 2.50 7.41 10.85
C ALA A 14 1.49 7.62 11.99
N GLU A 15 1.80 8.54 12.91
CA GLU A 15 0.93 8.84 14.07
C GLU A 15 -0.46 9.35 13.67
N ASP A 16 -0.60 9.93 12.48
CA ASP A 16 -1.86 10.47 11.97
C ASP A 16 -2.66 9.46 11.12
N GLY A 17 -2.23 8.19 11.08
CA GLY A 17 -2.89 7.10 10.35
C GLY A 17 -2.52 7.02 8.87
N GLU A 18 -1.52 7.76 8.40
CA GLU A 18 -0.98 7.58 7.05
C GLU A 18 -0.18 6.28 6.95
N ILE A 19 -0.44 5.49 5.90
CA ILE A 19 0.36 4.30 5.58
C ILE A 19 1.51 4.69 4.68
N ILE A 20 2.74 4.34 5.05
CA ILE A 20 3.96 4.63 4.29
C ILE A 20 4.56 3.31 3.82
N ALA A 21 4.48 3.04 2.52
CA ALA A 21 5.07 1.88 1.88
C ALA A 21 6.43 2.23 1.28
N ILE A 22 7.48 1.57 1.76
CA ILE A 22 8.87 1.86 1.40
C ILE A 22 9.34 0.85 0.35
N VAL A 23 9.70 1.35 -0.82
CA VAL A 23 10.06 0.54 -1.99
C VAL A 23 11.47 0.88 -2.44
N GLU A 24 12.24 -0.14 -2.83
CA GLU A 24 13.60 0.07 -3.31
C GLU A 24 13.60 0.94 -4.59
N PRO A 25 14.47 1.95 -4.71
CA PRO A 25 14.43 2.86 -5.84
C PRO A 25 14.95 2.20 -7.13
N GLU A 26 14.06 1.83 -8.05
CA GLU A 26 14.42 1.36 -9.40
C GLU A 26 14.24 2.47 -10.45
N SER A 27 15.02 2.45 -11.53
CA SER A 27 14.95 3.44 -12.60
C SER A 27 13.58 3.53 -13.26
N TYR A 28 12.92 2.41 -13.51
CA TYR A 28 11.57 2.40 -14.10
C TYR A 28 10.52 2.92 -13.11
N LEU A 29 10.59 2.48 -11.85
CA LEU A 29 9.70 2.97 -10.79
C LEU A 29 9.79 4.50 -10.59
N LYS A 30 11.01 5.07 -10.63
CA LYS A 30 11.23 6.52 -10.59
C LYS A 30 10.54 7.23 -11.76
N GLN A 31 10.78 6.73 -12.99
CA GLN A 31 10.14 7.27 -14.19
C GLN A 31 8.61 7.19 -14.12
N MET A 32 8.08 6.08 -13.62
CA MET A 32 6.65 5.87 -13.43
C MET A 32 6.05 6.87 -12.45
N ILE A 33 6.71 7.14 -11.31
CA ILE A 33 6.23 8.15 -10.34
C ILE A 33 6.29 9.56 -10.95
N GLU A 34 7.39 9.92 -11.61
CA GLU A 34 7.62 11.26 -12.19
C GLU A 34 6.79 11.54 -13.46
N ASN A 35 6.24 10.50 -14.11
CA ASN A 35 5.44 10.66 -15.32
C ASN A 35 4.07 11.30 -15.03
N GLU A 36 3.89 12.59 -15.32
CA GLU A 36 2.62 13.28 -15.10
C GLU A 36 1.56 13.05 -16.21
N GLU A 37 1.90 12.34 -17.30
CA GLU A 37 0.98 12.15 -18.44
C GLU A 37 -0.09 11.07 -18.21
N THR A 38 0.16 10.15 -17.28
CA THR A 38 -0.73 9.02 -16.95
C THR A 38 -1.18 9.07 -15.50
N CYS A 39 -2.36 8.51 -15.25
CA CYS A 39 -2.97 8.47 -13.92
C CYS A 39 -2.64 7.15 -13.22
N TRP A 40 -2.70 7.18 -11.89
CA TRP A 40 -2.67 5.98 -11.08
C TRP A 40 -4.07 5.36 -11.03
N GLU A 41 -4.12 4.04 -11.15
CA GLU A 41 -5.30 3.23 -10.90
C GLU A 41 -5.05 2.41 -9.63
N MET A 42 -6.04 2.39 -8.74
CA MET A 42 -5.97 1.63 -7.48
C MET A 42 -6.98 0.50 -7.51
N GLU A 43 -6.52 -0.71 -7.23
CA GLU A 43 -7.35 -1.87 -6.95
C GLU A 43 -7.13 -2.31 -5.50
N VAL A 44 -8.22 -2.65 -4.82
CA VAL A 44 -8.21 -3.11 -3.43
C VAL A 44 -8.95 -4.45 -3.39
N ASP A 45 -8.29 -5.47 -2.84
CA ASP A 45 -8.84 -6.82 -2.67
C ASP A 45 -8.45 -7.37 -1.29
N VAL A 46 -9.07 -8.47 -0.87
CA VAL A 46 -8.81 -9.11 0.42
C VAL A 46 -8.63 -10.60 0.25
N ASP A 47 -7.49 -11.09 0.72
CA ASP A 47 -7.22 -12.52 0.84
C ASP A 47 -7.57 -13.00 2.25
N TYR A 48 -8.52 -13.93 2.34
CA TYR A 48 -8.90 -14.58 3.59
C TYR A 48 -8.28 -15.98 3.62
N ASP A 49 -7.15 -16.11 4.30
CA ASP A 49 -6.47 -17.38 4.45
C ASP A 49 -7.03 -18.15 5.67
N ASN A 50 -7.95 -19.06 5.38
CA ASN A 50 -8.54 -19.93 6.39
C ASN A 50 -7.58 -21.03 6.87
N GLU A 51 -6.49 -21.32 6.16
CA GLU A 51 -5.50 -22.33 6.57
C GLU A 51 -4.56 -21.76 7.63
N THR A 52 -4.10 -20.53 7.43
CA THR A 52 -3.20 -19.83 8.37
C THR A 52 -3.95 -19.00 9.41
N ASP A 53 -5.28 -18.87 9.26
CA ASP A 53 -6.13 -18.07 10.14
C ASP A 53 -5.77 -16.57 10.07
N GLU A 54 -5.39 -16.10 8.88
CA GLU A 54 -4.95 -14.72 8.60
C GLU A 54 -5.80 -14.07 7.50
N ALA A 55 -5.86 -12.74 7.51
CA ALA A 55 -6.49 -11.96 6.45
C ALA A 55 -5.56 -10.84 6.03
N TYR A 56 -5.46 -10.62 4.72
CA TYR A 56 -4.58 -9.63 4.13
C TYR A 56 -5.37 -8.72 3.21
N LEU A 57 -5.24 -7.41 3.41
CA LEU A 57 -5.70 -6.40 2.47
C LEU A 57 -4.61 -6.23 1.42
N MET A 58 -4.97 -6.50 0.18
CA MET A 58 -4.13 -6.36 -0.99
C MET A 58 -4.47 -5.06 -1.69
N ILE A 59 -3.47 -4.20 -1.89
CA ILE A 59 -3.62 -2.92 -2.58
C ILE A 59 -2.65 -2.93 -3.76
N PHE A 60 -3.20 -2.73 -4.94
CA PHE A 60 -2.46 -2.67 -6.18
C PHE A 60 -2.55 -1.25 -6.74
N LEU A 61 -1.40 -0.66 -7.00
CA LEU A 61 -1.28 0.66 -7.61
C LEU A 61 -0.68 0.48 -9.00
N HIS A 62 -1.49 0.70 -10.03
CA HIS A 62 -1.11 0.53 -11.42
C HIS A 62 -0.85 1.88 -12.07
N LYS A 63 0.23 1.93 -12.84
CA LYS A 63 0.52 3.06 -13.74
C LYS A 63 1.46 2.61 -14.84
N ASP A 64 1.20 3.06 -16.07
CA ASP A 64 1.94 2.64 -17.26
C ASP A 64 1.99 1.10 -17.39
N ASN A 65 3.17 0.48 -17.35
CA ASN A 65 3.35 -0.98 -17.34
C ASN A 65 3.92 -1.47 -15.99
N GLY A 66 3.76 -0.67 -14.93
CA GLY A 66 4.22 -1.00 -13.59
C GLY A 66 3.08 -1.13 -12.60
N GLN A 67 3.37 -1.87 -11.54
CA GLN A 67 2.48 -2.14 -10.43
C GLN A 67 3.26 -2.07 -9.12
N ILE A 68 2.72 -1.38 -8.13
CA ILE A 68 3.17 -1.50 -6.74
C ILE A 68 2.12 -2.34 -6.00
N PHE A 69 2.56 -3.43 -5.38
CA PHE A 69 1.72 -4.34 -4.62
C PHE A 69 2.02 -4.21 -3.12
N ILE A 70 1.01 -3.86 -2.34
CA ILE A 70 1.08 -3.71 -0.88
C ILE A 70 0.14 -4.75 -0.26
N ALA A 71 0.66 -5.57 0.66
CA ALA A 71 -0.15 -6.49 1.45
C ALA A 71 -0.10 -6.06 2.92
N LEU A 72 -1.28 -5.84 3.51
CA LEU A 72 -1.42 -5.40 4.90
C LEU A 72 -2.17 -6.47 5.69
N PRO A 73 -1.56 -7.10 6.71
CA PRO A 73 -2.29 -8.02 7.58
C PRO A 73 -3.42 -7.28 8.30
N TYR A 74 -4.50 -8.01 8.60
CA TYR A 74 -5.62 -7.47 9.38
C TYR A 74 -5.15 -6.87 10.71
N GLY A 75 -5.58 -5.63 10.98
CA GLY A 75 -5.23 -4.90 12.20
C GLY A 75 -5.33 -3.39 12.00
N GLU A 76 -4.57 -2.64 12.80
CA GLU A 76 -4.63 -1.17 12.89
C GLU A 76 -4.44 -0.46 11.54
N ALA A 77 -3.67 -1.04 10.62
CA ALA A 77 -3.47 -0.46 9.30
C ALA A 77 -4.78 -0.39 8.47
N TRP A 78 -5.69 -1.35 8.66
CA TRP A 78 -6.99 -1.32 7.99
C TRP A 78 -7.86 -0.20 8.55
N ASP A 79 -7.89 -0.04 9.87
CA ASP A 79 -8.61 1.04 10.55
C ASP A 79 -8.09 2.41 10.10
N ALA A 80 -6.76 2.56 10.02
CA ALA A 80 -6.11 3.76 9.53
C ALA A 80 -6.49 4.09 8.08
N LEU A 81 -6.60 3.07 7.21
CA LEU A 81 -7.07 3.28 5.84
C LEU A 81 -8.57 3.62 5.73
N ILE A 82 -9.40 3.08 6.63
CA ILE A 82 -10.83 3.43 6.69
C ILE A 82 -10.99 4.90 7.11
N ASP A 83 -10.25 5.33 8.13
CA ASP A 83 -10.38 6.67 8.71
C ASP A 83 -9.65 7.74 7.89
N LYS A 84 -8.35 7.57 7.67
CA LYS A 84 -7.47 8.51 6.96
C LYS A 84 -7.49 8.25 5.46
N GLY A 85 -7.26 6.99 5.06
CA GLY A 85 -7.23 6.54 3.67
C GLY A 85 -6.15 7.21 2.84
N VAL A 86 -4.94 7.36 3.38
CA VAL A 86 -3.79 7.89 2.64
C VAL A 86 -2.69 6.84 2.65
N ILE A 87 -2.16 6.56 1.46
CA ILE A 87 -0.98 5.72 1.27
C ILE A 87 0.10 6.56 0.60
N THR A 88 1.26 6.65 1.22
CA THR A 88 2.45 7.23 0.60
C THR A 88 3.43 6.15 0.20
N ILE A 89 3.84 6.16 -1.06
CA ILE A 89 4.95 5.38 -1.56
C ILE A 89 6.20 6.22 -1.40
N ALA A 90 7.20 5.70 -0.67
CA ALA A 90 8.50 6.33 -0.52
C ALA A 90 9.58 5.47 -1.19
N LEU A 91 10.33 6.06 -2.12
CA LEU A 91 11.48 5.41 -2.73
C LEU A 91 12.71 5.67 -1.87
N LEU A 92 13.11 4.67 -1.09
CA LEU A 92 14.28 4.71 -0.21
C LEU A 92 15.02 3.40 -0.30
N THR A 93 16.35 3.45 -0.26
CA THR A 93 17.13 2.23 -0.06
C THR A 93 17.04 1.81 1.40
N GLN A 94 17.24 0.51 1.69
CA GLN A 94 17.38 0.05 3.09
C GLN A 94 18.49 0.81 3.83
N PHE A 95 19.60 1.14 3.14
CA PHE A 95 20.72 1.86 3.73
C PHE A 95 20.31 3.26 4.21
N ASP A 96 19.60 4.01 3.37
CA ASP A 96 19.14 5.36 3.68
C ASP A 96 18.17 5.34 4.87
N LEU A 97 17.27 4.35 4.90
CA LEU A 97 16.34 4.14 5.99
C LEU A 97 17.03 3.85 7.32
N ASP A 98 18.04 2.96 7.32
CA ASP A 98 18.79 2.57 8.52
C ASP A 98 19.62 3.73 9.10
N HIS A 99 20.03 4.68 8.25
CA HIS A 99 20.81 5.85 8.66
C HIS A 99 19.96 7.12 8.86
N GLY A 100 18.65 7.03 8.64
CA GLY A 100 17.71 8.14 8.79
C GLY A 100 17.90 9.26 7.76
N ASP A 101 18.47 8.95 6.59
CA ASP A 101 18.62 9.90 5.50
C ASP A 101 17.43 9.83 4.55
N VAL A 102 16.43 10.68 4.77
CA VAL A 102 15.22 10.73 3.95
C VAL A 102 15.15 11.98 3.08
N SER A 103 16.25 12.73 2.99
CA SER A 103 16.27 14.06 2.38
C SER A 103 16.00 14.06 0.88
N ASP A 104 16.45 13.01 0.18
CA ASP A 104 16.28 12.82 -1.26
C ASP A 104 15.19 11.78 -1.61
N ALA A 105 14.31 11.45 -0.66
CA ALA A 105 13.24 10.49 -0.88
C ALA A 105 12.26 11.00 -1.96
N ILE A 106 12.06 10.20 -3.01
CA ILE A 106 10.97 10.45 -3.96
C ILE A 106 9.71 9.85 -3.35
N THR A 107 8.68 10.67 -3.18
CA THR A 107 7.42 10.25 -2.55
C THR A 107 6.22 10.56 -3.43
N ILE A 108 5.22 9.68 -3.39
CA ILE A 108 3.89 9.97 -3.90
C ILE A 108 2.83 9.55 -2.89
N SER A 109 1.87 10.43 -2.63
CA SER A 109 0.72 10.15 -1.78
C SER A 109 -0.52 9.91 -2.62
N ILE A 110 -1.28 8.88 -2.27
CA ILE A 110 -2.50 8.47 -2.95
C ILE A 110 -3.61 8.39 -1.92
N GLU A 111 -4.71 9.07 -2.21
CA GLU A 111 -5.92 9.03 -1.39
C GLU A 111 -6.82 7.89 -1.84
N ILE A 112 -7.25 7.06 -0.89
CA ILE A 112 -8.26 6.02 -1.11
C ILE A 112 -9.63 6.68 -1.17
N ASP A 113 -10.37 6.39 -2.23
CA ASP A 113 -11.73 6.89 -2.37
C ASP A 113 -12.72 6.27 -1.36
N GLU A 114 -13.89 6.90 -1.23
CA GLU A 114 -14.91 6.46 -0.28
C GLU A 114 -15.49 5.06 -0.61
N PHE A 115 -15.43 4.64 -1.87
CA PHE A 115 -15.90 3.32 -2.27
C PHE A 115 -14.96 2.24 -1.72
N ASN A 116 -13.66 2.39 -1.94
CA ASN A 116 -12.63 1.47 -1.47
C ASN A 116 -12.52 1.50 0.06
N LYS A 117 -12.66 2.66 0.72
CA LYS A 117 -12.81 2.72 2.19
C LYS A 117 -14.00 1.90 2.69
N GLY A 118 -15.15 2.04 2.03
CA GLY A 118 -16.34 1.26 2.35
C GLY A 118 -16.14 -0.25 2.15
N PHE A 119 -15.38 -0.64 1.13
CA PHE A 119 -14.98 -2.03 0.89
C PHE A 119 -14.09 -2.56 2.03
N ILE A 120 -13.03 -1.85 2.42
CA ILE A 120 -12.13 -2.22 3.51
C ILE A 120 -12.91 -2.38 4.83
N ALA A 121 -13.82 -1.45 5.14
CA ALA A 121 -14.68 -1.55 6.31
C ALA A 121 -15.67 -2.74 6.24
N GLY A 122 -16.14 -3.10 5.05
CA GLY A 122 -16.94 -4.29 4.83
C GLY A 122 -16.16 -5.58 5.08
N ALA A 123 -14.95 -5.66 4.54
CA ALA A 123 -14.05 -6.78 4.71
C ALA A 123 -13.62 -6.98 6.17
N SER A 124 -13.29 -5.89 6.86
CA SER A 124 -12.94 -5.93 8.29
C SER A 124 -14.05 -6.60 9.11
N ARG A 125 -15.29 -6.13 8.94
CA ARG A 125 -16.47 -6.69 9.63
C ARG A 125 -16.73 -8.16 9.27
N MET A 126 -16.45 -8.54 8.03
CA MET A 126 -16.59 -9.93 7.59
C MET A 126 -15.59 -10.83 8.30
N TRP A 127 -14.32 -10.42 8.36
CA TRP A 127 -13.28 -11.13 9.08
C TRP A 127 -13.61 -11.31 10.56
N GLU A 128 -13.99 -10.21 11.23
CA GLU A 128 -14.40 -10.24 12.64
C GLU A 128 -15.59 -11.18 12.87
N ALA A 129 -16.55 -11.22 11.95
CA ALA A 129 -17.70 -12.11 12.06
C ALA A 129 -17.31 -13.59 11.91
N VAL A 130 -16.33 -13.90 11.05
CA VAL A 130 -15.81 -15.27 10.88
C VAL A 130 -14.98 -15.70 12.10
N LYS A 131 -14.23 -14.77 12.71
CA LYS A 131 -13.39 -15.04 13.89
C LYS A 131 -14.13 -15.14 15.22
N ASN A 132 -15.26 -14.46 15.35
CA ASN A 132 -16.06 -14.46 16.57
C ASN A 132 -17.04 -15.66 16.68
N ILE A 133 -16.80 -16.75 15.95
CA ILE A 133 -17.50 -18.04 16.02
C ILE A 133 -16.55 -19.09 16.59
#